data_AF-A0A7C4Z7W2-F1
#
_entry.id   AF-A0A7C4Z7W2-F1
#
_cell.length_a   1.000
_cell.length_b   1.000
_cell.length_c   1.000
_cell.angle_alpha   90.00
_cell.angle_beta   90.00
_cell.angle_gamma   90.00
#
_symmetry.space_group_name_H-M   'P 1'
#
loop_
_entity.id
_entity.type
_entity.pdbx_description
1 polymer ?
#
loop_
_entity_poly.entity_id
_entity_poly.type
_entity_poly.pdbx_seq_one_letter_code
_entity_poly.pdbx_strand_id
1 'polypeptide(L)'
;MKPKEVLALIREKEVQAVDLRFMDFPGIWQHFTIPADELTESVFDEGLGFDGSSIRGWQAINESDMLVMPQADTAFLDPFTTIPTVTMICNIQDPLTREDYTRDPRNIARKSVNYMKSIGLADTAYFGPEPEFFVFDSIRYDQTQHSGFYFIDSVEGAWNTGRESELGGGPNLGYKLRYKEGYFPVPPADSQQDLRSEMMVIMNQCGLKVERQHHEVATGGQAEIDMRFSDLVTMADNVLKYKYIVKNVAKRHGKTATFMPKPLFADNGSGMHVHTSLWKGEKNLFAGSGYA
;
A
#
# COMPACT_ATOMS: atom_id res chain seq x y z
N MET A 1 4.54 -18.91 -2.75
CA MET A 1 5.10 -19.51 -3.97
C MET A 1 6.59 -19.76 -3.76
N LYS A 2 7.14 -20.78 -4.42
CA LYS A 2 8.58 -21.06 -4.53
C LYS A 2 9.14 -20.48 -5.84
N PRO A 3 10.46 -20.27 -5.98
CA PRO A 3 11.07 -19.74 -7.20
C PRO A 3 10.59 -20.43 -8.50
N LYS A 4 10.58 -21.77 -8.51
CA LYS A 4 10.10 -22.56 -9.67
C LYS A 4 8.64 -22.29 -10.05
N GLU A 5 7.79 -21.99 -9.06
CA GLU A 5 6.38 -21.67 -9.28
C GLU A 5 6.23 -20.27 -9.91
N VAL A 6 7.08 -19.31 -9.51
CA VAL A 6 7.14 -17.98 -10.14
C VAL A 6 7.58 -18.09 -11.61
N LEU A 7 8.62 -18.87 -11.89
CA LEU A 7 9.07 -19.09 -13.28
C LEU A 7 8.01 -19.82 -14.12
N ALA A 8 7.24 -20.73 -13.52
CA ALA A 8 6.12 -21.36 -14.19
C ALA A 8 4.99 -20.35 -14.48
N LEU A 9 4.66 -19.48 -13.52
CA LEU A 9 3.69 -18.39 -13.68
C LEU A 9 4.09 -17.46 -14.83
N ILE A 10 5.38 -17.08 -14.90
CA ILE A 10 5.91 -16.23 -15.97
C ILE A 10 5.67 -16.84 -17.35
N ARG A 11 5.95 -18.13 -17.51
CA ARG A 11 5.70 -18.86 -18.76
C ARG A 11 4.21 -19.01 -19.06
N GLU A 12 3.40 -19.38 -18.07
CA GLU A 12 1.96 -19.60 -18.24
C GLU A 12 1.21 -18.32 -18.64
N LYS A 13 1.63 -17.19 -18.08
CA LYS A 13 0.97 -15.88 -18.27
C LYS A 13 1.65 -15.01 -19.31
N GLU A 14 2.62 -15.57 -20.05
CA GLU A 14 3.38 -14.88 -21.10
C GLU A 14 3.95 -13.53 -20.60
N VAL A 15 4.46 -13.54 -19.37
CA VAL A 15 5.01 -12.35 -18.70
C VAL A 15 6.28 -11.93 -19.41
N GLN A 16 6.38 -10.64 -19.73
CA GLN A 16 7.52 -10.08 -20.46
C GLN A 16 8.46 -9.28 -19.55
N ALA A 17 7.98 -8.86 -18.39
CA ALA A 17 8.72 -8.04 -17.45
C ALA A 17 8.55 -8.51 -16.00
N VAL A 18 9.60 -8.36 -15.20
CA VAL A 18 9.58 -8.62 -13.76
C VAL A 18 9.95 -7.34 -13.03
N ASP A 19 9.06 -6.87 -12.16
CA ASP A 19 9.21 -5.65 -11.39
C ASP A 19 9.62 -5.97 -9.94
N LEU A 20 10.82 -5.58 -9.57
CA LEU A 20 11.41 -5.85 -8.27
C LEU A 20 11.24 -4.64 -7.36
N ARG A 21 10.46 -4.78 -6.29
CA ARG A 21 10.10 -3.69 -5.38
C ARG A 21 10.73 -3.86 -4.01
N PHE A 22 11.17 -2.77 -3.41
CA PHE A 22 11.64 -2.72 -2.03
C PHE A 22 11.21 -1.39 -1.39
N MET A 23 11.24 -1.32 -0.06
CA MET A 23 10.79 -0.13 0.67
C MET A 23 11.98 0.75 1.04
N ASP A 24 11.96 2.03 0.71
CA ASP A 24 12.93 2.99 1.26
C ASP A 24 12.64 3.27 2.76
N PHE A 25 13.57 3.93 3.45
CA PHE A 25 13.43 4.17 4.89
C PHE A 25 12.16 4.97 5.28
N PRO A 26 11.75 6.02 4.53
CA PRO A 26 10.48 6.71 4.79
C PRO A 26 9.20 5.90 4.52
N GLY A 27 9.27 4.74 3.85
CA GLY A 27 8.14 3.86 3.65
C GLY A 27 7.51 3.88 2.25
N ILE A 28 8.25 4.31 1.22
CA ILE A 28 7.80 4.31 -0.18
C ILE A 28 8.39 3.10 -0.90
N TRP A 29 7.56 2.40 -1.68
CA TRP A 29 8.07 1.41 -2.63
C TRP A 29 8.90 2.08 -3.72
N GLN A 30 10.15 1.65 -3.78
CA GLN A 30 11.07 1.86 -4.89
C GLN A 30 11.07 0.59 -5.75
N HIS A 31 11.41 0.73 -7.03
CA HIS A 31 11.39 -0.40 -7.93
C HIS A 31 12.35 -0.23 -9.11
N PHE A 32 12.70 -1.35 -9.72
CA PHE A 32 13.23 -1.41 -11.07
C PHE A 32 12.72 -2.69 -11.76
N THR A 33 12.72 -2.66 -13.08
CA THR A 33 12.15 -3.73 -13.90
C THR A 33 13.25 -4.40 -14.71
N ILE A 34 13.23 -5.73 -14.76
CA ILE A 34 14.08 -6.56 -15.61
C ILE A 34 13.24 -7.27 -16.68
N PRO A 35 13.82 -7.60 -17.85
CA PRO A 35 13.22 -8.55 -18.78
C PRO A 35 12.91 -9.89 -18.08
N ALA A 36 11.81 -10.56 -18.45
CA ALA A 36 11.40 -11.78 -17.78
C ALA A 36 12.40 -12.95 -17.91
N ASP A 37 13.21 -12.97 -18.96
CA ASP A 37 14.27 -13.96 -19.21
C ASP A 37 15.51 -13.75 -18.32
N GLU A 38 15.72 -12.55 -17.78
CA GLU A 38 16.76 -12.28 -16.78
C GLU A 38 16.42 -12.88 -15.40
N LEU A 39 15.15 -13.16 -15.11
CA LEU A 39 14.77 -13.83 -13.87
C LEU A 39 15.02 -15.35 -13.97
N THR A 40 16.16 -15.79 -13.47
CA THR A 40 16.51 -17.22 -13.35
C THR A 40 16.34 -17.73 -11.93
N GLU A 41 16.50 -19.05 -11.70
CA GLU A 41 16.52 -19.59 -10.33
C GLU A 41 17.67 -19.01 -9.50
N SER A 42 18.84 -18.75 -10.11
CA SER A 42 19.99 -18.20 -9.37
C SER A 42 19.75 -16.80 -8.87
N VAL A 43 18.90 -15.99 -9.51
CA VAL A 43 18.57 -14.63 -9.03
C VAL A 43 17.92 -14.65 -7.65
N PHE A 44 17.20 -15.72 -7.27
CA PHE A 44 16.63 -15.84 -5.92
C PHE A 44 17.69 -16.12 -4.85
N ASP A 45 18.81 -16.72 -5.24
CA ASP A 45 19.91 -17.07 -4.33
C ASP A 45 21.02 -16.00 -4.34
N GLU A 46 21.34 -15.43 -5.49
CA GLU A 46 22.44 -14.48 -5.71
C GLU A 46 21.98 -13.02 -5.61
N GLY A 47 20.73 -12.72 -5.95
CA GLY A 47 20.20 -11.36 -6.03
C GLY A 47 20.70 -10.57 -7.24
N LEU A 48 20.30 -9.30 -7.30
CA LEU A 48 20.78 -8.34 -8.31
C LEU A 48 21.38 -7.12 -7.64
N GLY A 49 22.47 -6.61 -8.20
CA GLY A 49 23.12 -5.38 -7.73
C GLY A 49 22.34 -4.13 -8.12
N PHE A 50 22.33 -3.13 -7.24
CA PHE A 50 21.81 -1.78 -7.53
C PHE A 50 22.51 -0.71 -6.69
N ASP A 51 22.37 0.56 -7.08
CA ASP A 51 22.91 1.72 -6.37
C ASP A 51 21.97 2.16 -5.22
N GLY A 52 22.39 1.89 -3.99
CA GLY A 52 21.72 2.28 -2.76
C GLY A 52 21.93 3.73 -2.33
N SER A 53 22.90 4.47 -2.92
CA SER A 53 23.20 5.85 -2.52
C SER A 53 22.11 6.85 -2.91
N SER A 54 21.31 6.49 -3.90
CA SER A 54 20.14 7.26 -4.34
C SER A 54 18.88 6.97 -3.51
N ILE A 55 18.94 6.06 -2.54
CA ILE A 55 17.81 5.70 -1.69
C ILE A 55 17.86 6.48 -0.37
N ARG A 56 16.75 7.16 -0.05
CA ARG A 56 16.67 8.06 1.10
C ARG A 56 16.93 7.32 2.41
N GLY A 57 17.91 7.81 3.16
CA GLY A 57 18.29 7.25 4.47
C GLY A 57 19.21 6.02 4.39
N TRP A 58 19.68 5.63 3.21
CA TRP A 58 20.53 4.46 3.00
C TRP A 58 22.02 4.83 2.93
N GLN A 59 22.77 4.21 2.01
CA GLN A 59 24.22 4.29 1.95
C GLN A 59 24.73 5.64 1.44
N ALA A 60 25.97 5.96 1.79
CA ALA A 60 26.68 7.06 1.16
C ALA A 60 27.25 6.62 -0.21
N ILE A 61 27.62 7.57 -1.05
CA ILE A 61 28.14 7.31 -2.41
C ILE A 61 29.37 6.39 -2.40
N ASN A 62 30.19 6.42 -1.35
CA ASN A 62 31.38 5.58 -1.22
C ASN A 62 31.09 4.12 -0.80
N GLU A 63 29.84 3.80 -0.47
CA GLU A 63 29.37 2.46 -0.05
C GLU A 63 28.06 2.12 -0.80
N SER A 64 27.96 2.52 -2.07
CA SER A 64 26.71 2.55 -2.83
C SER A 64 26.10 1.18 -3.14
N ASP A 65 26.93 0.17 -3.41
CA ASP A 65 26.46 -1.08 -3.99
C ASP A 65 25.67 -1.91 -2.97
N MET A 66 24.47 -2.34 -3.37
CA MET A 66 23.56 -3.14 -2.55
C MET A 66 22.99 -4.31 -3.35
N LEU A 67 22.56 -5.38 -2.68
CA LEU A 67 21.87 -6.50 -3.31
C LEU A 67 20.37 -6.46 -3.03
N VAL A 68 19.58 -6.61 -4.08
CA VAL A 68 18.14 -6.84 -4.01
C VAL A 68 17.86 -8.33 -4.14
N MET A 69 17.10 -8.88 -3.18
CA MET A 69 16.86 -10.32 -3.05
C MET A 69 15.35 -10.61 -3.23
N PRO A 70 14.91 -11.10 -4.39
CA PRO A 70 13.49 -11.35 -4.66
C PRO A 70 12.86 -12.37 -3.72
N GLN A 71 11.66 -12.10 -3.23
CA GLN A 71 10.91 -12.99 -2.33
C GLN A 71 9.76 -13.64 -3.11
N ALA A 72 9.96 -14.90 -3.52
CA ALA A 72 9.05 -15.62 -4.42
C ALA A 72 7.60 -15.70 -3.92
N ASP A 73 7.40 -15.76 -2.61
CA ASP A 73 6.09 -15.84 -1.96
C ASP A 73 5.27 -14.55 -2.04
N THR A 74 5.91 -13.44 -2.39
CA THR A 74 5.26 -12.13 -2.54
C THR A 74 4.79 -11.84 -3.96
N ALA A 75 5.09 -12.73 -4.92
CA ALA A 75 4.81 -12.52 -6.34
C ALA A 75 3.32 -12.30 -6.64
N PHE A 76 3.02 -11.33 -7.51
CA PHE A 76 1.68 -11.11 -8.05
C PHE A 76 1.75 -10.50 -9.46
N LEU A 77 0.72 -10.67 -10.27
CA LEU A 77 0.61 -9.98 -11.56
C LEU A 77 0.16 -8.54 -11.34
N ASP A 78 0.86 -7.59 -11.97
CA ASP A 78 0.50 -6.18 -11.89
C ASP A 78 -0.75 -5.91 -12.77
N PRO A 79 -1.86 -5.43 -12.19
CA PRO A 79 -3.12 -5.22 -12.92
C PRO A 79 -3.17 -3.87 -13.65
N PHE A 80 -2.11 -3.06 -13.60
CA PHE A 80 -2.06 -1.72 -14.16
C PHE A 80 -1.11 -1.58 -15.35
N THR A 81 -0.13 -2.47 -15.49
CA THR A 81 0.85 -2.44 -16.59
C THR A 81 0.24 -2.96 -17.90
N THR A 82 0.45 -2.23 -19.00
CA THR A 82 0.04 -2.69 -20.34
C THR A 82 0.83 -3.92 -20.79
N ILE A 83 2.13 -3.97 -20.46
CA ILE A 83 2.97 -5.14 -20.69
C ILE A 83 2.75 -6.11 -19.53
N PRO A 84 2.44 -7.39 -19.77
CA PRO A 84 2.27 -8.38 -18.71
C PRO A 84 3.51 -8.42 -17.80
N THR A 85 3.32 -8.06 -16.54
CA THR A 85 4.40 -7.85 -15.56
C THR A 85 4.11 -8.62 -14.28
N VAL A 86 5.09 -9.37 -13.77
CA VAL A 86 5.05 -9.92 -12.41
C VAL A 86 5.81 -9.00 -11.48
N THR A 87 5.19 -8.60 -10.38
CA THR A 87 5.83 -7.84 -9.31
C THR A 87 6.23 -8.76 -8.17
N MET A 88 7.42 -8.55 -7.62
CA MET A 88 7.88 -9.20 -6.39
C MET A 88 8.45 -8.18 -5.41
N ILE A 89 8.21 -8.40 -4.12
CA ILE A 89 8.86 -7.66 -3.04
C ILE A 89 10.22 -8.31 -2.78
N CYS A 90 11.21 -7.49 -2.46
CA CYS A 90 12.58 -7.90 -2.24
C CYS A 90 13.06 -7.48 -0.85
N ASN A 91 13.95 -8.29 -0.27
CA ASN A 91 14.77 -7.88 0.86
C ASN A 91 16.09 -7.30 0.36
N ILE A 92 16.77 -6.53 1.20
CA ILE A 92 18.07 -5.94 0.86
C ILE A 92 19.19 -6.59 1.66
N GLN A 93 20.31 -6.88 1.01
CA GLN A 93 21.51 -7.43 1.63
C GLN A 93 22.76 -6.64 1.26
N ASP A 94 23.76 -6.72 2.15
CA ASP A 94 25.11 -6.28 1.86
C ASP A 94 25.75 -7.19 0.78
N PRO A 95 26.38 -6.64 -0.26
CA PRO A 95 26.93 -7.44 -1.36
C PRO A 95 28.13 -8.29 -0.95
N LEU A 96 28.88 -7.89 0.08
CA LEU A 96 30.10 -8.57 0.52
C LEU A 96 29.80 -9.59 1.62
N THR A 97 29.12 -9.16 2.68
CA THR A 97 28.86 -10.01 3.85
C THR A 97 27.64 -10.90 3.67
N ARG A 98 26.76 -10.59 2.71
CA ARG A 98 25.47 -11.26 2.48
C ARG A 98 24.50 -11.13 3.66
N GLU A 99 24.78 -10.23 4.59
CA GLU A 99 23.92 -9.99 5.74
C GLU A 99 22.73 -9.09 5.39
N ASP A 100 21.60 -9.31 6.08
CA ASP A 100 20.39 -8.50 5.95
C ASP A 100 20.65 -7.04 6.33
N TYR A 101 20.45 -6.14 5.36
CA TYR A 101 20.69 -4.71 5.53
C TYR A 101 19.89 -4.14 6.69
N THR A 102 20.55 -3.35 7.54
CA THR A 102 20.00 -2.91 8.82
C THR A 102 18.98 -1.78 8.70
N ARG A 103 18.93 -1.09 7.57
CA ARG A 103 17.98 0.01 7.30
C ARG A 103 16.88 -0.35 6.30
N ASP A 104 16.80 -1.61 5.89
CA ASP A 104 15.64 -2.13 5.14
C ASP A 104 14.48 -2.36 6.13
N PRO A 105 13.36 -1.62 6.00
CA PRO A 105 12.21 -1.77 6.89
C PRO A 105 11.64 -3.20 6.94
N ARG A 106 11.70 -3.95 5.82
CA ARG A 106 11.19 -5.33 5.76
C ARG A 106 12.08 -6.26 6.57
N ASN A 107 13.40 -6.09 6.50
CA ASN A 107 14.33 -6.83 7.35
C ASN A 107 14.16 -6.50 8.83
N ILE A 108 13.83 -5.27 9.20
CA ILE A 108 13.50 -4.91 10.59
C ILE A 108 12.27 -5.70 11.06
N ALA A 109 11.19 -5.75 10.27
CA ALA A 109 10.00 -6.53 10.60
C ALA A 109 10.32 -8.03 10.78
N ARG A 110 11.13 -8.62 9.89
CA ARG A 110 11.60 -10.01 10.00
C ARG A 110 12.42 -10.24 11.28
N LYS A 111 13.35 -9.34 11.59
CA LYS A 111 14.17 -9.39 12.83
C LYS A 111 13.29 -9.31 14.08
N SER A 112 12.25 -8.47 14.09
CA SER A 112 11.30 -8.38 15.21
C SER A 112 10.52 -9.68 15.44
N VAL A 113 10.03 -10.33 14.37
CA VAL A 113 9.36 -11.65 14.49
C VAL A 113 10.32 -12.71 15.03
N ASN A 114 11.55 -12.75 14.52
CA ASN A 114 12.55 -13.72 14.96
C ASN A 114 12.95 -13.50 16.42
N TYR A 115 13.09 -12.25 16.86
CA TYR A 115 13.38 -11.91 18.25
C TYR A 115 12.27 -12.36 19.20
N MET A 116 11.00 -12.09 18.84
CA MET A 116 9.84 -12.55 19.63
C MET A 116 9.85 -14.07 19.82
N LYS A 117 10.16 -14.81 18.75
CA LYS A 117 10.29 -16.28 18.80
C LYS A 117 11.48 -16.72 19.65
N SER A 118 12.64 -16.07 19.52
CA SER A 118 13.87 -16.49 20.21
C SER A 118 13.77 -16.37 21.73
N ILE A 119 12.98 -15.42 22.24
CA ILE A 119 12.72 -15.29 23.69
C ILE A 119 11.57 -16.18 24.18
N GLY A 120 10.94 -16.96 23.29
CA GLY A 120 9.87 -17.90 23.63
C GLY A 120 8.51 -17.25 23.97
N LEU A 121 8.34 -15.96 23.65
CA LEU A 121 7.15 -15.18 24.00
C LEU A 121 5.90 -15.67 23.25
N ALA A 122 6.00 -15.75 21.91
CA ALA A 122 4.92 -16.16 21.02
C ALA A 122 5.49 -16.74 19.72
N ASP A 123 4.68 -17.52 19.01
CA ASP A 123 5.03 -18.11 17.72
C ASP A 123 4.63 -17.21 16.56
N THR A 124 3.54 -16.45 16.71
CA THR A 124 3.01 -15.54 15.69
C THR A 124 2.50 -14.25 16.32
N ALA A 125 2.73 -13.12 15.64
CA ALA A 125 2.10 -11.85 15.95
C ALA A 125 1.24 -11.45 14.76
N TYR A 126 -0.07 -11.37 14.97
CA TYR A 126 -1.04 -10.95 13.96
C TYR A 126 -1.28 -9.45 14.03
N PHE A 127 -1.38 -8.84 12.86
CA PHE A 127 -1.65 -7.42 12.66
C PHE A 127 -2.82 -7.27 11.69
N GLY A 128 -3.78 -6.41 12.04
CA GLY A 128 -4.91 -6.01 11.20
C GLY A 128 -4.96 -4.48 11.12
N PRO A 129 -4.26 -3.87 10.14
CA PRO A 129 -4.31 -2.43 9.93
C PRO A 129 -5.56 -2.03 9.12
N GLU A 130 -6.10 -0.86 9.43
CA GLU A 130 -7.24 -0.22 8.75
C GLU A 130 -6.77 1.11 8.12
N PRO A 131 -6.13 1.11 6.93
CA PRO A 131 -5.62 2.34 6.34
C PRO A 131 -6.75 3.12 5.65
N GLU A 132 -7.25 4.13 6.33
CA GLU A 132 -8.17 5.12 5.77
C GLU A 132 -7.47 5.96 4.68
N PHE A 133 -8.22 6.43 3.71
CA PHE A 133 -7.71 7.27 2.62
C PHE A 133 -8.77 8.24 2.11
N PHE A 134 -8.33 9.21 1.30
CA PHE A 134 -9.21 10.06 0.53
C PHE A 134 -8.99 9.82 -0.96
N VAL A 135 -10.06 9.92 -1.75
CA VAL A 135 -9.99 10.06 -3.21
C VAL A 135 -10.59 11.40 -3.62
N PHE A 136 -9.73 12.27 -4.14
CA PHE A 136 -10.08 13.61 -4.61
C PHE A 136 -10.09 13.68 -6.14
N ASP A 137 -10.81 14.66 -6.68
CA ASP A 137 -10.82 14.96 -8.12
C ASP A 137 -9.59 15.79 -8.53
N SER A 138 -9.13 16.69 -7.65
CA SER A 138 -7.91 17.46 -7.91
C SER A 138 -7.17 17.87 -6.64
N ILE A 139 -5.87 18.07 -6.81
CA ILE A 139 -4.97 18.65 -5.81
C ILE A 139 -3.99 19.56 -6.55
N ARG A 140 -3.72 20.74 -6.00
CA ARG A 140 -2.64 21.63 -6.44
C ARG A 140 -1.99 22.28 -5.23
N TYR A 141 -0.68 22.41 -5.23
CA TYR A 141 0.07 23.07 -4.17
C TYR A 141 1.36 23.66 -4.74
N ASP A 142 1.87 24.71 -4.09
CA ASP A 142 3.16 25.32 -4.43
C ASP A 142 3.72 26.04 -3.19
N GLN A 143 5.05 26.20 -3.14
CA GLN A 143 5.76 26.98 -2.14
C GLN A 143 6.91 27.72 -2.83
N THR A 144 6.78 29.04 -2.94
CA THR A 144 7.78 29.93 -3.53
C THR A 144 8.33 30.91 -2.49
N GLN A 145 9.19 31.83 -2.91
CA GLN A 145 9.80 32.84 -2.02
C GLN A 145 8.80 33.81 -1.38
N HIS A 146 7.60 34.00 -1.97
CA HIS A 146 6.63 34.99 -1.51
C HIS A 146 5.20 34.43 -1.37
N SER A 147 4.97 33.15 -1.66
CA SER A 147 3.65 32.54 -1.60
C SER A 147 3.72 31.05 -1.27
N GLY A 148 2.66 30.55 -0.64
CA GLY A 148 2.44 29.13 -0.45
C GLY A 148 0.94 28.85 -0.51
N PHE A 149 0.55 27.75 -1.15
CA PHE A 149 -0.86 27.36 -1.20
C PHE A 149 -1.03 25.85 -1.32
N TYR A 150 -2.22 25.37 -0.95
CA TYR A 150 -2.75 24.09 -1.41
C TYR A 150 -4.26 24.25 -1.67
N PHE A 151 -4.78 23.53 -2.66
CA PHE A 151 -6.20 23.40 -2.94
C PHE A 151 -6.52 21.96 -3.29
N ILE A 152 -7.49 21.40 -2.57
CA ILE A 152 -8.07 20.09 -2.82
C ILE A 152 -9.48 20.33 -3.35
N ASP A 153 -9.92 19.54 -4.31
CA ASP A 153 -11.31 19.57 -4.76
C ASP A 153 -11.89 18.17 -4.97
N SER A 154 -13.19 18.04 -4.71
CA SER A 154 -13.93 16.78 -4.81
C SER A 154 -15.39 17.06 -5.17
N VAL A 155 -15.98 16.22 -6.02
CA VAL A 155 -17.40 16.28 -6.41
C VAL A 155 -18.33 16.14 -5.21
N GLU A 156 -17.91 15.38 -4.19
CA GLU A 156 -18.65 15.17 -2.93
C GLU A 156 -18.44 16.29 -1.91
N GLY A 157 -17.45 17.16 -2.12
CA GLY A 157 -17.02 18.15 -1.14
C GLY A 157 -18.16 19.10 -0.75
N ALA A 158 -18.43 19.20 0.55
CA ALA A 158 -19.45 20.11 1.10
C ALA A 158 -19.27 21.58 0.64
N TRP A 159 -18.02 21.98 0.38
CA TRP A 159 -17.66 23.31 -0.12
C TRP A 159 -18.19 23.60 -1.55
N ASN A 160 -18.58 22.58 -2.31
CA ASN A 160 -19.13 22.72 -3.66
C ASN A 160 -20.67 22.79 -3.71
N THR A 161 -21.37 22.82 -2.57
CA THR A 161 -22.86 22.82 -2.55
C THR A 161 -23.48 23.97 -3.33
N GLY A 162 -22.86 25.14 -3.32
CA GLY A 162 -23.30 26.32 -4.07
C GLY A 162 -22.68 26.48 -5.46
N ARG A 163 -21.93 25.50 -5.97
CA ARG A 163 -21.29 25.59 -7.30
C ARG A 163 -22.34 25.52 -8.41
N GLU A 164 -22.20 26.33 -9.45
CA GLU A 164 -23.17 26.36 -10.56
C GLU A 164 -23.15 25.07 -11.41
N SER A 165 -21.95 24.52 -11.64
CA SER A 165 -21.73 23.30 -12.44
C SER A 165 -20.80 22.31 -11.76
N GLU A 166 -20.95 21.01 -12.04
CA GLU A 166 -20.09 19.96 -11.49
C GLU A 166 -18.65 20.04 -12.02
N LEU A 167 -17.73 19.37 -11.32
CA LEU A 167 -16.37 19.15 -11.80
C LEU A 167 -16.40 18.27 -13.05
N GLY A 168 -16.15 18.87 -14.22
CA GLY A 168 -16.29 18.21 -15.52
C GLY A 168 -17.43 18.75 -16.38
N GLY A 169 -18.22 19.69 -15.87
CA GLY A 169 -19.35 20.30 -16.57
C GLY A 169 -20.69 19.63 -16.24
N GLY A 170 -21.77 20.23 -16.71
CA GLY A 170 -23.14 19.81 -16.35
C GLY A 170 -23.66 20.50 -15.07
N PRO A 171 -24.96 20.35 -14.76
CA PRO A 171 -25.59 21.02 -13.62
C PRO A 171 -25.15 20.39 -12.29
N ASN A 172 -25.07 21.20 -11.22
CA ASN A 172 -24.91 20.69 -9.85
C ASN A 172 -26.14 19.88 -9.43
N LEU A 173 -25.95 18.59 -9.14
CA LEU A 173 -27.04 17.67 -8.82
C LEU A 173 -27.32 17.54 -7.32
N GLY A 174 -26.60 18.28 -6.47
CA GLY A 174 -26.69 18.19 -5.02
C GLY A 174 -25.95 16.98 -4.46
N TYR A 175 -26.53 16.32 -3.46
CA TYR A 175 -26.00 15.09 -2.82
C TYR A 175 -24.57 15.17 -2.27
N LYS A 176 -24.06 16.38 -2.02
CA LYS A 176 -22.73 16.58 -1.44
C LYS A 176 -22.75 16.26 0.05
N LEU A 177 -21.80 15.44 0.49
CA LEU A 177 -21.73 14.98 1.87
C LEU A 177 -21.37 16.13 2.78
N ARG A 178 -22.08 16.31 3.90
CA ARG A 178 -21.71 17.32 4.89
C ARG A 178 -20.45 16.91 5.62
N TYR A 179 -19.76 17.89 6.20
CA TYR A 179 -18.64 17.62 7.10
C TYR A 179 -19.06 16.64 8.20
N LYS A 180 -18.26 15.60 8.43
CA LYS A 180 -18.51 14.55 9.44
C LYS A 180 -19.76 13.69 9.25
N GLU A 181 -20.41 13.72 8.08
CA GLU A 181 -21.63 12.96 7.78
C GLU A 181 -21.45 11.98 6.61
N GLY A 182 -20.21 11.62 6.27
CA GLY A 182 -19.89 10.67 5.20
C GLY A 182 -20.12 9.19 5.56
N TYR A 183 -20.32 8.87 6.83
CA TYR A 183 -20.49 7.48 7.30
C TYR A 183 -21.98 7.16 7.51
N PHE A 184 -22.66 6.36 6.68
CA PHE A 184 -22.26 5.77 5.40
C PHE A 184 -23.47 5.78 4.44
N PRO A 185 -23.99 6.96 4.06
CA PRO A 185 -25.22 7.05 3.29
C PRO A 185 -25.07 6.34 1.94
N VAL A 186 -26.15 5.74 1.46
CA VAL A 186 -26.18 5.05 0.16
C VAL A 186 -26.08 6.03 -1.02
N PRO A 187 -25.72 5.57 -2.23
CA PRO A 187 -25.84 6.38 -3.44
C PRO A 187 -27.25 6.99 -3.60
N PRO A 188 -27.37 8.22 -4.15
CA PRO A 188 -26.33 8.95 -4.87
C PRO A 188 -25.46 9.87 -3.98
N ALA A 189 -25.62 9.87 -2.65
CA ALA A 189 -24.77 10.66 -1.75
C ALA A 189 -23.33 10.12 -1.71
N ASP A 190 -23.18 8.81 -1.68
CA ASP A 190 -21.91 8.13 -1.94
C ASP A 190 -21.70 7.97 -3.45
N SER A 191 -20.78 8.76 -4.00
CA SER A 191 -20.41 8.75 -5.42
C SER A 191 -19.23 7.81 -5.72
N GLN A 192 -18.64 7.17 -4.70
CA GLN A 192 -17.43 6.36 -4.82
C GLN A 192 -17.67 4.85 -4.66
N GLN A 193 -18.91 4.41 -4.50
CA GLN A 193 -19.27 2.99 -4.33
C GLN A 193 -18.65 2.08 -5.40
N ASP A 194 -18.77 2.42 -6.69
CA ASP A 194 -18.22 1.61 -7.78
C ASP A 194 -16.69 1.63 -7.80
N LEU A 195 -16.09 2.80 -7.51
CA LEU A 195 -14.65 2.96 -7.43
C LEU A 195 -14.05 2.08 -6.32
N ARG A 196 -14.64 2.10 -5.12
CA ARG A 196 -14.21 1.26 -3.99
C ARG A 196 -14.45 -0.23 -4.27
N SER A 197 -15.51 -0.58 -4.98
CA SER A 197 -15.78 -1.95 -5.40
C SER A 197 -14.72 -2.47 -6.38
N GLU A 198 -14.27 -1.66 -7.35
CA GLU A 198 -13.16 -2.01 -8.23
C GLU A 198 -11.85 -2.20 -7.45
N MET A 199 -11.53 -1.28 -6.52
CA MET A 199 -10.35 -1.41 -5.66
C MET A 199 -10.37 -2.73 -4.90
N MET A 200 -11.49 -3.08 -4.25
CA MET A 200 -11.65 -4.36 -3.55
C MET A 200 -11.44 -5.57 -4.46
N VAL A 201 -12.03 -5.57 -5.65
CA VAL A 201 -11.88 -6.69 -6.61
C VAL A 201 -10.42 -6.87 -7.02
N ILE A 202 -9.73 -5.78 -7.34
CA ILE A 202 -8.31 -5.82 -7.73
C ILE A 202 -7.43 -6.25 -6.55
N MET A 203 -7.71 -5.79 -5.33
CA MET A 203 -7.02 -6.26 -4.12
C MET A 203 -7.11 -7.77 -3.96
N ASN A 204 -8.31 -8.34 -4.12
CA ASN A 204 -8.49 -9.80 -4.07
C ASN A 204 -7.73 -10.52 -5.19
N GLN A 205 -7.71 -9.97 -6.41
CA GLN A 205 -6.92 -10.52 -7.54
C GLN A 205 -5.41 -10.51 -7.26
N CYS A 206 -4.91 -9.51 -6.53
CA CYS A 206 -3.50 -9.41 -6.13
C CYS A 206 -3.17 -10.16 -4.83
N GLY A 207 -4.12 -10.95 -4.30
CA GLY A 207 -3.92 -11.84 -3.16
C GLY A 207 -4.17 -11.24 -1.78
N LEU A 208 -4.70 -10.01 -1.68
CA LEU A 208 -5.21 -9.49 -0.41
C LEU A 208 -6.53 -10.19 -0.08
N LYS A 209 -6.79 -10.44 1.20
CA LYS A 209 -8.11 -10.87 1.66
C LYS A 209 -8.86 -9.67 2.19
N VAL A 210 -9.82 -9.15 1.42
CA VAL A 210 -10.64 -8.00 1.84
C VAL A 210 -11.89 -8.48 2.58
N GLU A 211 -12.26 -7.80 3.66
CA GLU A 211 -13.47 -8.10 4.44
C GLU A 211 -14.67 -7.24 4.04
N ARG A 212 -14.47 -5.94 3.86
CA ARG A 212 -15.51 -4.97 3.47
C ARG A 212 -14.90 -3.67 2.93
N GLN A 213 -15.76 -2.80 2.40
CA GLN A 213 -15.44 -1.43 2.02
C GLN A 213 -16.58 -0.50 2.45
N HIS A 214 -16.27 0.74 2.79
CA HIS A 214 -17.28 1.78 3.02
C HIS A 214 -16.72 3.19 2.77
N HIS A 215 -17.65 4.14 2.64
CA HIS A 215 -17.33 5.55 2.78
C HIS A 215 -17.08 5.85 4.27
N GLU A 216 -16.10 6.70 4.54
CA GLU A 216 -15.69 7.09 5.88
C GLU A 216 -16.33 8.44 6.32
N VAL A 217 -16.00 8.93 7.51
CA VAL A 217 -16.75 10.03 8.15
C VAL A 217 -16.64 11.39 7.44
N ALA A 218 -15.50 11.76 6.86
CA ALA A 218 -15.29 13.09 6.28
C ALA A 218 -15.97 13.28 4.92
N THR A 219 -16.31 14.53 4.57
CA THR A 219 -16.74 14.88 3.22
C THR A 219 -15.60 14.71 2.20
N GLY A 220 -15.94 14.77 0.92
CA GLY A 220 -14.96 14.89 -0.16
C GLY A 220 -14.25 13.59 -0.51
N GLY A 221 -14.83 12.42 -0.16
CA GLY A 221 -14.35 11.14 -0.63
C GLY A 221 -13.46 10.37 0.32
N GLN A 222 -13.73 10.40 1.63
CA GLN A 222 -13.01 9.54 2.58
C GLN A 222 -13.50 8.09 2.42
N ALA A 223 -12.58 7.15 2.49
CA ALA A 223 -12.88 5.73 2.29
C ALA A 223 -11.99 4.84 3.15
N GLU A 224 -12.50 3.63 3.41
CA GLU A 224 -11.78 2.54 4.04
C GLU A 224 -12.13 1.20 3.36
N ILE A 225 -11.14 0.32 3.28
CA ILE A 225 -11.29 -1.05 2.80
C ILE A 225 -10.55 -1.96 3.79
N ASP A 226 -11.29 -2.83 4.47
CA ASP A 226 -10.75 -3.67 5.53
C ASP A 226 -10.03 -4.88 4.98
N MET A 227 -8.82 -5.12 5.48
CA MET A 227 -8.07 -6.33 5.18
C MET A 227 -8.19 -7.33 6.33
N ARG A 228 -8.35 -8.61 6.01
CA ARG A 228 -8.17 -9.68 6.98
C ARG A 228 -6.74 -9.61 7.52
N PHE A 229 -6.61 -9.67 8.84
CA PHE A 229 -5.30 -9.68 9.51
C PHE A 229 -4.39 -10.81 8.98
N SER A 230 -3.07 -10.59 9.06
CA SER A 230 -2.04 -11.59 8.78
C SER A 230 -0.87 -11.43 9.76
N ASP A 231 0.12 -12.31 9.69
CA ASP A 231 1.38 -12.11 10.42
C ASP A 231 2.07 -10.79 10.00
N LEU A 232 2.93 -10.28 10.89
CA LEU A 232 3.55 -8.95 10.77
C LEU A 232 4.16 -8.66 9.38
N VAL A 233 4.96 -9.57 8.83
CA VAL A 233 5.70 -9.29 7.58
C VAL A 233 4.73 -9.28 6.40
N THR A 234 3.89 -10.31 6.29
CA THR A 234 2.88 -10.37 5.23
C THR A 234 1.90 -9.20 5.31
N MET A 235 1.52 -8.77 6.51
CA MET A 235 0.61 -7.64 6.65
C MET A 235 1.26 -6.31 6.26
N ALA A 236 2.53 -6.10 6.61
CA ALA A 236 3.27 -4.92 6.17
C ALA A 236 3.41 -4.86 4.63
N ASP A 237 3.68 -6.01 4.00
CA ASP A 237 3.71 -6.15 2.54
C ASP A 237 2.34 -5.82 1.92
N ASN A 238 1.25 -6.31 2.53
CA ASN A 238 -0.12 -6.04 2.09
C ASN A 238 -0.51 -4.57 2.20
N VAL A 239 -0.05 -3.84 3.23
CA VAL A 239 -0.31 -2.38 3.36
C VAL A 239 0.29 -1.60 2.18
N LEU A 240 1.48 -1.97 1.69
CA LEU A 240 2.05 -1.30 0.53
C LEU A 240 1.32 -1.66 -0.76
N LYS A 241 0.94 -2.93 -0.93
CA LYS A 241 0.12 -3.39 -2.05
C LYS A 241 -1.25 -2.68 -2.08
N TYR A 242 -1.89 -2.55 -0.92
CA TYR A 242 -3.12 -1.78 -0.73
C TYR A 242 -2.97 -0.35 -1.23
N LYS A 243 -1.97 0.39 -0.72
CA LYS A 243 -1.70 1.78 -1.09
C LYS A 243 -1.43 1.92 -2.58
N TYR A 244 -0.68 0.98 -3.16
CA TYR A 244 -0.41 0.94 -4.59
C TYR A 244 -1.68 0.77 -5.41
N ILE A 245 -2.54 -0.19 -5.05
CA ILE A 245 -3.80 -0.47 -5.76
C ILE A 245 -4.76 0.73 -5.68
N VAL A 246 -5.00 1.26 -4.47
CA VAL A 246 -5.89 2.43 -4.27
C VAL A 246 -5.45 3.61 -5.14
N LYS A 247 -4.16 3.94 -5.13
CA LYS A 247 -3.62 5.07 -5.89
C LYS A 247 -3.75 4.88 -7.40
N ASN A 248 -3.47 3.67 -7.91
CA ASN A 248 -3.53 3.41 -9.35
C ASN A 248 -4.96 3.29 -9.87
N VAL A 249 -5.89 2.70 -9.10
CA VAL A 249 -7.31 2.70 -9.45
C VAL A 249 -7.85 4.12 -9.47
N ALA A 250 -7.58 4.94 -8.44
CA ALA A 250 -7.97 6.35 -8.46
C ALA A 250 -7.42 7.08 -9.69
N LYS A 251 -6.13 6.87 -10.02
CA LYS A 251 -5.50 7.50 -11.18
C LYS A 251 -6.14 7.08 -12.51
N ARG A 252 -6.50 5.81 -12.67
CA ARG A 252 -7.19 5.28 -13.87
C ARG A 252 -8.54 5.95 -14.09
N HIS A 253 -9.21 6.35 -13.02
CA HIS A 253 -10.47 7.10 -13.02
C HIS A 253 -10.29 8.62 -13.08
N GLY A 254 -9.09 9.11 -13.39
CA GLY A 254 -8.81 10.56 -13.46
C GLY A 254 -8.82 11.26 -12.11
N LYS A 255 -8.76 10.51 -11.01
CA LYS A 255 -8.76 11.01 -9.62
C LYS A 255 -7.37 10.88 -9.00
N THR A 256 -7.22 11.32 -7.76
CA THR A 256 -6.00 11.19 -6.96
C THR A 256 -6.30 10.72 -5.55
N ALA A 257 -5.63 9.66 -5.10
CA ALA A 257 -5.79 9.15 -3.75
C ALA A 257 -4.65 9.58 -2.82
N THR A 258 -4.97 9.88 -1.56
CA THR A 258 -4.00 10.22 -0.53
C THR A 258 -4.27 9.47 0.77
N PHE A 259 -3.18 9.10 1.44
CA PHE A 259 -3.15 8.47 2.76
C PHE A 259 -2.59 9.43 3.81
N MET A 260 -2.55 10.73 3.51
CA MET A 260 -2.02 11.71 4.44
C MET A 260 -2.95 11.83 5.67
N PRO A 261 -2.42 12.04 6.88
CA PRO A 261 -3.24 11.99 8.09
C PRO A 261 -4.35 13.04 8.15
N LYS A 262 -4.16 14.20 7.52
CA LYS A 262 -5.10 15.31 7.62
C LYS A 262 -5.17 16.17 6.36
N PRO A 263 -5.86 15.72 5.30
CA PRO A 263 -6.00 16.52 4.08
C PRO A 263 -7.01 17.67 4.24
N LEU A 264 -8.07 17.47 5.02
CA LEU A 264 -9.13 18.46 5.23
C LEU A 264 -9.08 19.04 6.64
N PHE A 265 -9.04 20.37 6.73
CA PHE A 265 -9.12 21.06 8.01
C PHE A 265 -10.53 20.89 8.62
N ALA A 266 -10.57 20.68 9.94
CA ALA A 266 -11.78 20.52 10.76
C ALA A 266 -12.73 19.34 10.42
N ASP A 267 -12.49 18.57 9.37
CA ASP A 267 -13.19 17.30 9.14
C ASP A 267 -12.46 16.11 9.80
N ASN A 268 -12.83 14.86 9.53
CA ASN A 268 -12.10 13.67 10.00
C ASN A 268 -10.75 13.52 9.27
N GLY A 269 -9.78 12.91 9.94
CA GLY A 269 -8.46 12.60 9.36
C GLY A 269 -8.42 11.15 8.88
N SER A 270 -7.31 10.75 8.25
CA SER A 270 -7.06 9.36 7.87
C SER A 270 -6.17 8.67 8.91
N GLY A 271 -6.72 7.68 9.59
CA GLY A 271 -6.03 6.80 10.51
C GLY A 271 -5.34 5.61 9.83
N MET A 272 -4.57 4.89 10.64
CA MET A 272 -4.23 3.50 10.40
C MET A 272 -4.37 2.79 11.73
N HIS A 273 -5.61 2.46 12.12
CA HIS A 273 -5.83 1.67 13.34
C HIS A 273 -5.14 0.32 13.15
N VAL A 274 -4.50 -0.20 14.18
CA VAL A 274 -3.74 -1.45 14.09
C VAL A 274 -4.19 -2.39 15.20
N HIS A 275 -5.02 -3.35 14.82
CA HIS A 275 -5.40 -4.46 15.69
C HIS A 275 -4.22 -5.42 15.81
N THR A 276 -3.85 -5.82 17.04
CA THR A 276 -2.71 -6.70 17.28
C THR A 276 -3.05 -7.84 18.23
N SER A 277 -2.45 -9.00 18.01
CA SER A 277 -2.52 -10.11 18.97
C SER A 277 -1.30 -11.02 18.87
N LEU A 278 -0.89 -11.59 20.01
CA LEU A 278 0.20 -12.57 20.10
C LEU A 278 -0.36 -13.97 20.31
N TRP A 279 0.20 -14.95 19.60
CA TRP A 279 -0.30 -16.32 19.61
C TRP A 279 0.82 -17.33 19.82
N LYS A 280 0.53 -18.36 20.63
CA LYS A 280 1.41 -19.51 20.85
C LYS A 280 0.62 -20.78 20.51
N GLY A 281 1.03 -21.48 19.46
CA GLY A 281 0.16 -22.43 18.75
C GLY A 281 -1.18 -21.78 18.41
N GLU A 282 -2.27 -22.44 18.78
CA GLU A 282 -3.64 -21.97 18.55
C GLU A 282 -4.19 -21.08 19.69
N LYS A 283 -3.36 -20.70 20.66
CA LYS A 283 -3.82 -19.91 21.81
C LYS A 283 -3.49 -18.43 21.63
N ASN A 284 -4.53 -17.59 21.62
CA ASN A 284 -4.39 -16.15 21.75
C ASN A 284 -3.92 -15.78 23.17
N LEU A 285 -2.78 -15.10 23.28
CA LEU A 285 -2.18 -14.70 24.55
C LEU A 285 -2.82 -13.44 25.14
N PHE A 286 -3.56 -12.66 24.34
CA PHE A 286 -4.29 -11.48 24.81
C PHE A 286 -5.69 -11.83 25.33
N ALA A 287 -6.21 -13.01 24.97
CA ALA A 287 -7.51 -13.46 25.44
C ALA A 287 -7.50 -13.69 26.97
N GLY A 288 -8.46 -13.08 27.66
CA GLY A 288 -8.60 -13.16 29.11
C GLY A 288 -9.75 -12.29 29.61
N SER A 289 -9.86 -12.15 30.94
CA SER A 289 -10.91 -11.34 31.58
C SER A 289 -10.54 -9.86 31.75
N GLY A 290 -9.35 -9.46 31.31
CA GLY A 290 -8.92 -8.06 31.28
C GLY A 290 -9.52 -7.32 30.09
N TYR A 291 -9.53 -5.99 30.15
CA TYR A 291 -9.87 -5.17 28.99
C TYR A 291 -8.83 -5.43 27.89
N ALA A 292 -9.31 -5.82 26.71
CA ALA A 292 -8.52 -6.11 25.50
C ALA A 292 -8.63 -4.97 24.51
#